data_AF-A0A7C3TPB9-F1
#
_entry.id   AF-A0A7C3TPB9-F1
#
_cell.length_a   1.000
_cell.length_b   1.000
_cell.length_c   1.000
_cell.angle_alpha   90.00
_cell.angle_beta   90.00
_cell.angle_gamma   90.00
#
_symmetry.space_group_name_H-M   'P 1'
#
loop_
_entity.id
_entity.type
_entity.pdbx_description
1 polymer ?
#
loop_
_entity_poly.entity_id
_entity_poly.type
_entity_poly.pdbx_seq_one_letter_code
_entity_poly.pdbx_strand_id
1 'polypeptide(L)'
;AARVGIKVLVFGSGGARKVPEGWDGQKARRQIMDFARMATQLASARGITLVLEPLSRKECNIVTSVAEAMTYVKEIGQPGFACLVDSYHFWRNNEPLEELRPAVPWIRHVHVSDADRTPPGNSGTSDYRPFFRVLKEGGYDGPLSVEASGFNAEVGFARKVLDYLRKEWEQA
;
A
#
# COMPACT_ATOMS: atom_id res chain seq x y z
N ALA A 1 -15.91 -7.51 -6.27
CA ALA A 1 -15.09 -7.85 -5.09
C ALA A 1 -15.68 -9.07 -4.35
N ALA A 2 -16.71 -8.92 -3.50
CA ALA A 2 -17.23 -10.02 -2.67
C ALA A 2 -17.60 -11.30 -3.44
N ARG A 3 -18.32 -11.15 -4.58
CA ARG A 3 -18.74 -12.28 -5.43
C ARG A 3 -17.59 -13.12 -6.00
N VAL A 4 -16.38 -12.57 -6.04
CA VAL A 4 -15.17 -13.25 -6.55
C VAL A 4 -14.15 -13.50 -5.44
N GLY A 5 -14.56 -13.42 -4.17
CA GLY A 5 -13.72 -13.77 -3.02
C GLY A 5 -12.70 -12.71 -2.57
N ILE A 6 -12.65 -11.54 -3.21
CA ILE A 6 -11.73 -10.45 -2.81
C ILE A 6 -12.12 -9.92 -1.44
N LYS A 7 -11.15 -9.89 -0.51
CA LYS A 7 -11.30 -9.43 0.88
C LYS A 7 -10.72 -8.05 1.16
N VAL A 8 -9.90 -7.52 0.25
CA VAL A 8 -9.26 -6.21 0.40
C VAL A 8 -9.55 -5.37 -0.84
N LEU A 9 -9.93 -4.10 -0.65
CA LEU A 9 -10.07 -3.13 -1.73
C LEU A 9 -9.11 -1.96 -1.49
N VAL A 10 -8.34 -1.62 -2.52
CA VAL A 10 -7.33 -0.57 -2.45
C VAL A 10 -7.97 0.78 -2.81
N PHE A 11 -7.90 1.73 -1.88
CA PHE A 11 -8.18 3.14 -2.14
C PHE A 11 -6.86 3.84 -2.50
N GLY A 12 -6.42 3.59 -3.73
CA GLY A 12 -5.07 3.94 -4.19
C GLY A 12 -5.00 4.94 -5.33
N SER A 13 -6.10 5.28 -6.02
CA SER A 13 -6.01 6.16 -7.20
C SER A 13 -5.49 7.57 -6.85
N GLY A 14 -4.29 7.91 -7.30
CA GLY A 14 -3.68 9.24 -7.10
C GLY A 14 -4.41 10.34 -7.87
N GLY A 15 -4.78 10.07 -9.13
CA GLY A 15 -5.53 11.03 -9.95
C GLY A 15 -6.89 11.41 -9.37
N ALA A 16 -7.58 10.47 -8.73
CA ALA A 16 -8.86 10.75 -8.08
C ALA A 16 -8.74 11.50 -6.74
N ARG A 17 -7.56 11.47 -6.11
CA ARG A 17 -7.30 12.10 -4.80
C ARG A 17 -6.51 13.41 -4.89
N LYS A 18 -5.85 13.66 -6.01
CA LYS A 18 -4.99 14.83 -6.21
C LYS A 18 -5.78 16.12 -5.97
N VAL A 19 -5.30 16.90 -5.01
CA VAL A 19 -5.89 18.19 -4.63
C VAL A 19 -5.58 19.21 -5.74
N PRO A 20 -6.59 19.85 -6.35
CA PRO A 20 -6.35 20.89 -7.35
C PRO A 20 -5.61 22.09 -6.76
N GLU A 21 -4.89 22.82 -7.63
CA GLU A 21 -4.25 24.07 -7.23
C GLU A 21 -5.28 25.09 -6.72
N GLY A 22 -4.95 25.80 -5.65
CA GLY A 22 -5.86 26.75 -4.99
C GLY A 22 -7.01 26.13 -4.20
N TRP A 23 -7.15 24.80 -4.16
CA TRP A 23 -8.18 24.13 -3.37
C TRP A 23 -7.80 24.03 -1.90
N ASP A 24 -8.79 24.17 -1.01
CA ASP A 24 -8.58 24.05 0.44
C ASP A 24 -8.19 22.59 0.80
N GLY A 25 -6.96 22.42 1.29
CA GLY A 25 -6.43 21.12 1.71
C GLY A 25 -7.22 20.49 2.88
N GLN A 26 -7.78 21.31 3.79
CA GLN A 26 -8.62 20.80 4.87
C GLN A 26 -9.96 20.29 4.32
N LYS A 27 -10.52 20.98 3.33
CA LYS A 27 -11.71 20.51 2.61
C LYS A 27 -11.41 19.20 1.86
N ALA A 28 -10.28 19.11 1.17
CA ALA A 28 -9.87 17.87 0.50
C ALA A 28 -9.72 16.70 1.48
N ARG A 29 -9.04 16.91 2.62
CA ARG A 29 -8.94 15.92 3.70
C ARG A 29 -10.32 15.45 4.17
N ARG A 30 -11.24 16.38 4.46
CA ARG A 30 -12.61 16.05 4.87
C ARG A 30 -13.34 15.21 3.82
N GLN A 31 -13.24 15.56 2.54
CA GLN A 31 -13.86 14.79 1.46
C GLN A 31 -13.32 13.36 1.36
N ILE A 32 -12.01 13.16 1.52
CA ILE A 32 -11.39 11.82 1.57
C ILE A 32 -11.91 11.03 2.77
N MET A 33 -11.99 11.66 3.95
CA MET A 33 -12.49 11.03 5.17
C MET A 33 -13.96 10.62 5.04
N ASP A 34 -14.81 11.49 4.49
CA ASP A 34 -16.24 11.20 4.30
C ASP A 34 -16.46 10.08 3.29
N PHE A 35 -15.71 10.09 2.18
CA PHE A 35 -15.72 8.99 1.23
C PHE A 35 -15.27 7.68 1.87
N ALA A 36 -14.15 7.68 2.60
CA ALA A 36 -13.61 6.49 3.23
C ALA A 36 -14.57 5.92 4.30
N ARG A 37 -15.27 6.75 5.08
CA ARG A 37 -16.31 6.29 6.03
C ARG A 37 -17.45 5.59 5.31
N MET A 38 -18.02 6.23 4.29
CA MET A 38 -19.11 5.65 3.48
C MET A 38 -18.67 4.34 2.82
N ALA A 39 -17.52 4.34 2.16
CA ALA A 39 -16.99 3.17 1.45
C ALA A 39 -16.67 2.02 2.41
N THR A 40 -16.09 2.32 3.58
CA THR A 40 -15.80 1.33 4.63
C THR A 40 -17.07 0.69 5.15
N GLN A 41 -18.13 1.45 5.43
CA GLN A 41 -19.40 0.91 5.88
C GLN A 41 -19.97 -0.09 4.86
N LEU A 42 -19.94 0.25 3.58
CA LEU A 42 -20.43 -0.60 2.49
C LEU A 42 -19.55 -1.85 2.28
N ALA A 43 -18.24 -1.71 2.39
CA ALA A 43 -17.28 -2.81 2.23
C ALA A 43 -17.34 -3.79 3.40
N SER A 44 -17.38 -3.27 4.63
CA SER A 44 -17.39 -4.06 5.87
C SER A 44 -18.63 -4.94 5.97
N ALA A 45 -19.79 -4.45 5.53
CA ALA A 45 -21.03 -5.23 5.44
C ALA A 45 -20.92 -6.47 4.54
N ARG A 46 -19.85 -6.56 3.73
CA ARG A 46 -19.56 -7.67 2.82
C ARG A 46 -18.28 -8.44 3.20
N GLY A 47 -17.75 -8.19 4.40
CA GLY A 47 -16.50 -8.79 4.87
C GLY A 47 -15.28 -8.38 4.05
N ILE A 48 -15.27 -7.12 3.58
CA ILE A 48 -14.17 -6.53 2.82
C ILE A 48 -13.55 -5.39 3.64
N THR A 49 -12.23 -5.38 3.72
CA THR A 49 -11.45 -4.28 4.28
C THR A 49 -11.07 -3.29 3.18
N LEU A 50 -11.33 -2.00 3.39
CA LEU A 50 -10.83 -0.93 2.54
C LEU A 50 -9.44 -0.51 3.07
N VAL A 51 -8.43 -0.49 2.20
CA VAL A 51 -7.08 -0.07 2.56
C VAL A 51 -6.70 1.24 1.87
N LEU A 52 -6.28 2.23 2.64
CA LEU A 52 -5.76 3.50 2.12
C LEU A 52 -4.29 3.33 1.77
N GLU A 53 -3.93 3.70 0.53
CA GLU A 53 -2.56 3.62 0.04
C GLU A 53 -1.91 5.01 -0.02
N PRO A 54 -0.82 5.24 0.73
CA PRO A 54 0.02 6.40 0.53
C PRO A 54 0.80 6.27 -0.77
N LEU A 55 0.80 7.34 -1.57
CA LEU A 55 1.52 7.35 -2.85
C LEU A 55 2.73 8.26 -2.80
N SER A 56 3.61 8.08 -3.78
CA SER A 56 4.68 9.04 -4.00
C SER A 56 4.16 10.46 -4.28
N ARG A 57 4.92 11.46 -3.85
CA ARG A 57 4.62 12.89 -4.12
C ARG A 57 4.57 13.27 -5.60
N LYS A 58 5.12 12.42 -6.48
CA LYS A 58 5.02 12.56 -7.94
C LYS A 58 3.63 12.18 -8.48
N GLU A 59 2.93 11.27 -7.83
CA GLU A 59 1.62 10.75 -8.30
C GLU A 59 0.43 11.38 -7.59
N CYS A 60 0.60 11.83 -6.35
CA CYS A 60 -0.43 12.49 -5.56
C CYS A 60 0.21 13.55 -4.65
N ASN A 61 -0.61 14.45 -4.12
CA ASN A 61 -0.19 15.53 -3.22
C ASN A 61 -0.91 15.49 -1.85
N ILE A 62 -1.64 14.42 -1.57
CA ILE A 62 -2.30 14.15 -0.29
C ILE A 62 -2.24 12.64 -0.02
N VAL A 63 -2.12 12.27 1.26
CA VAL A 63 -1.82 10.89 1.67
C VAL A 63 -0.56 10.39 0.96
N THR A 64 0.57 11.03 1.25
CA THR A 64 1.85 10.78 0.59
C THR A 64 2.90 10.16 1.49
N SER A 65 2.52 9.75 2.70
CA SER A 65 3.37 8.94 3.59
C SER A 65 2.52 7.99 4.41
N VAL A 66 3.15 6.92 4.90
CA VAL A 66 2.54 5.98 5.84
C VAL A 66 2.09 6.73 7.10
N ALA A 67 2.92 7.62 7.63
CA ALA A 67 2.58 8.44 8.79
C ALA A 67 1.31 9.28 8.55
N GLU A 68 1.21 9.93 7.39
CA GLU A 68 0.02 10.69 7.01
C GLU A 68 -1.20 9.78 6.88
N ALA A 69 -1.09 8.65 6.17
CA ALA A 69 -2.17 7.67 6.02
C ALA A 69 -2.69 7.17 7.38
N MET A 70 -1.79 6.94 8.33
CA MET A 70 -2.16 6.52 9.68
C MET A 70 -2.98 7.57 10.44
N THR A 71 -2.85 8.87 10.13
CA THR A 71 -3.75 9.89 10.68
C THR A 71 -5.20 9.68 10.24
N TYR A 72 -5.43 9.32 8.96
CA TYR A 72 -6.77 9.04 8.43
C TYR A 72 -7.33 7.75 9.02
N VAL A 73 -6.51 6.69 9.05
CA VAL A 73 -6.93 5.38 9.58
C VAL A 73 -7.35 5.47 11.03
N LYS A 74 -6.54 6.13 11.88
CA LYS A 74 -6.83 6.30 13.31
C LYS A 74 -8.04 7.20 13.55
N GLU A 75 -8.19 8.28 12.77
CA GLU A 75 -9.33 9.21 12.92
C GLU A 75 -10.66 8.61 12.45
N ILE A 76 -10.64 7.74 11.42
CA ILE A 76 -11.84 6.99 11.02
C ILE A 76 -12.20 5.94 12.07
N GLY A 77 -11.22 5.21 12.60
CA GLY A 77 -11.40 4.31 13.74
C GLY A 77 -12.36 3.14 13.49
N GLN A 78 -12.60 2.75 12.22
CA GLN A 78 -13.50 1.66 11.86
C GLN A 78 -12.74 0.36 11.58
N PRO A 79 -13.16 -0.81 12.11
CA PRO A 79 -12.46 -2.09 11.92
C PRO A 79 -12.26 -2.55 10.46
N GLY A 80 -13.04 -2.00 9.51
CA GLY A 80 -12.92 -2.30 8.08
C GLY A 80 -12.12 -1.28 7.27
N PHE A 81 -11.49 -0.30 7.93
CA PHE A 81 -10.59 0.66 7.29
C PHE A 81 -9.17 0.49 7.81
N ALA A 82 -8.24 0.25 6.90
CA ALA A 82 -6.86 -0.08 7.22
C ALA A 82 -5.91 0.61 6.24
N CYS A 83 -4.62 0.30 6.33
CA CYS A 83 -3.59 0.85 5.46
C CYS A 83 -3.03 -0.23 4.53
N LEU A 84 -2.64 0.19 3.33
CA LEU A 84 -1.74 -0.54 2.44
C LEU A 84 -0.40 0.18 2.46
N VAL A 85 0.71 -0.56 2.44
CA VAL A 85 2.02 0.03 2.16
C VAL A 85 2.59 -0.55 0.87
N ASP A 86 3.04 0.32 -0.01
CA ASP A 86 3.69 -0.02 -1.26
C ASP A 86 5.19 0.32 -1.14
N SER A 87 6.07 -0.65 -1.41
CA SER A 87 7.51 -0.45 -1.26
C SER A 87 8.06 0.60 -2.22
N TYR A 88 7.52 0.70 -3.43
CA TYR A 88 7.95 1.68 -4.42
C TYR A 88 7.65 3.11 -3.97
N HIS A 89 6.43 3.36 -3.50
CA HIS A 89 6.05 4.68 -2.99
C HIS A 89 6.84 5.05 -1.73
N PHE A 90 6.97 4.11 -0.80
CA PHE A 90 7.73 4.27 0.43
C PHE A 90 9.18 4.70 0.17
N TRP A 91 9.89 3.94 -0.66
CA TRP A 91 11.28 4.24 -1.00
C TRP A 91 11.43 5.51 -1.85
N ARG A 92 10.56 5.73 -2.83
CA ARG A 92 10.61 6.93 -3.68
C ARG A 92 10.42 8.23 -2.88
N ASN A 93 9.68 8.15 -1.77
CA ASN A 93 9.47 9.28 -0.86
C ASN A 93 10.58 9.44 0.20
N ASN A 94 11.58 8.55 0.22
CA ASN A 94 12.59 8.45 1.27
C ASN A 94 11.97 8.37 2.67
N GLU A 95 10.91 7.57 2.82
CA GLU A 95 10.27 7.39 4.12
C GLU A 95 11.18 6.59 5.06
N PRO A 96 11.36 7.03 6.31
CA PRO A 96 12.14 6.28 7.30
C PRO A 96 11.35 5.06 7.77
N LEU A 97 12.04 3.93 7.96
CA LEU A 97 11.45 2.67 8.42
C LEU A 97 10.79 2.79 9.80
N GLU A 98 11.25 3.73 10.59
CA GLU A 98 10.73 4.12 11.90
C GLU A 98 9.26 4.55 11.84
N GLU A 99 8.81 5.12 10.71
CA GLU A 99 7.41 5.52 10.49
C GLU A 99 6.54 4.34 10.05
N LEU A 100 7.14 3.31 9.44
CA LEU A 100 6.43 2.07 9.08
C LEU A 100 6.18 1.20 10.31
N ARG A 101 7.16 1.08 11.22
CA ARG A 101 7.07 0.22 12.43
C ARG A 101 5.75 0.37 13.21
N PRO A 102 5.31 1.58 13.62
CA PRO A 102 4.06 1.74 14.37
C PRO A 102 2.80 1.54 13.51
N ALA A 103 2.93 1.53 12.17
CA ALA A 103 1.81 1.32 11.26
C ALA A 103 1.52 -0.17 11.00
N VAL A 104 2.49 -1.07 11.19
CA VAL A 104 2.36 -2.52 10.88
C VAL A 104 1.07 -3.16 11.40
N PRO A 105 0.61 -2.91 12.65
CA PRO A 105 -0.65 -3.48 13.15
C PRO A 105 -1.90 -3.10 12.34
N TRP A 106 -1.83 -2.04 11.54
CA TRP A 106 -2.90 -1.52 10.69
C TRP A 106 -2.70 -1.83 9.20
N ILE A 107 -1.56 -2.40 8.81
CA ILE A 107 -1.32 -2.81 7.44
C ILE A 107 -2.14 -4.08 7.17
N ARG A 108 -2.92 -4.09 6.09
CA ARG A 108 -3.70 -5.26 5.64
C ARG A 108 -3.37 -5.70 4.22
N HIS A 109 -2.53 -4.95 3.53
CA HIS A 109 -2.01 -5.32 2.23
C HIS A 109 -0.65 -4.67 2.00
N VAL A 110 0.20 -5.33 1.23
CA VAL A 110 1.50 -4.83 0.83
C VAL A 110 1.63 -4.97 -0.68
N HIS A 111 2.04 -3.89 -1.32
CA HIS A 111 2.51 -3.94 -2.71
C HIS A 111 4.04 -3.93 -2.74
N VAL A 112 4.61 -4.66 -3.68
CA VAL A 112 6.04 -4.63 -3.97
C VAL A 112 6.32 -4.48 -5.46
N SER A 113 7.40 -3.77 -5.75
CA SER A 113 8.00 -3.71 -7.07
C SER A 113 9.50 -3.45 -6.91
N ASP A 114 10.26 -3.73 -7.97
CA ASP A 114 11.65 -3.33 -8.08
C ASP A 114 11.77 -1.84 -8.47
N ALA A 115 13.02 -1.40 -8.70
CA ALA A 115 13.31 -0.07 -9.19
C ALA A 115 12.52 0.20 -10.48
N ASP A 116 12.14 1.47 -10.65
CA ASP A 116 11.32 1.94 -11.78
C ASP A 116 9.96 1.25 -11.94
N ARG A 117 9.42 0.65 -10.86
CA ARG A 117 8.12 -0.03 -10.84
C ARG A 117 8.10 -1.23 -11.79
N THR A 118 9.19 -2.00 -11.81
CA THR A 118 9.33 -3.25 -12.57
C THR A 118 9.16 -4.48 -11.66
N PRO A 119 9.02 -5.71 -12.19
CA PRO A 119 8.80 -6.87 -11.34
C PRO A 119 10.03 -7.15 -10.45
N PRO A 120 9.85 -7.56 -9.19
CA PRO A 120 10.94 -7.84 -8.25
C PRO A 120 12.01 -8.78 -8.82
N GLY A 121 13.28 -8.37 -8.68
CA GLY A 121 14.45 -9.12 -9.15
C GLY A 121 14.85 -8.80 -10.59
N ASN A 122 14.15 -7.90 -11.28
CA ASN A 122 14.48 -7.51 -12.64
C ASN A 122 15.76 -6.65 -12.71
N SER A 123 15.88 -5.62 -11.87
CA SER A 123 17.16 -4.94 -11.63
C SER A 123 17.90 -5.55 -10.44
N GLY A 124 17.14 -6.07 -9.46
CA GLY A 124 17.67 -6.62 -8.22
C GLY A 124 18.23 -5.56 -7.27
N THR A 125 17.94 -4.28 -7.52
CA THR A 125 18.53 -3.15 -6.79
C THR A 125 17.66 -2.64 -5.65
N SER A 126 16.37 -3.00 -5.59
CA SER A 126 15.51 -2.63 -4.47
C SER A 126 15.86 -3.43 -3.23
N ASP A 127 16.15 -2.73 -2.14
CA ASP A 127 16.42 -3.37 -0.86
C ASP A 127 15.11 -3.67 -0.10
N TYR A 128 14.59 -4.88 -0.28
CA TYR A 128 13.35 -5.30 0.38
C TYR A 128 13.58 -5.72 1.84
N ARG A 129 14.79 -6.13 2.22
CA ARG A 129 15.01 -6.83 3.49
C ARG A 129 14.74 -5.95 4.71
N PRO A 130 15.20 -4.69 4.78
CA PRO A 130 14.84 -3.81 5.89
C PRO A 130 13.33 -3.58 6.00
N PHE A 131 12.64 -3.43 4.86
CA PHE A 131 11.19 -3.25 4.81
C PHE A 131 10.44 -4.50 5.28
N PHE A 132 10.82 -5.68 4.78
CA PHE A 132 10.26 -6.97 5.19
C PHE A 132 10.55 -7.28 6.67
N ARG A 133 11.74 -6.93 7.17
CA ARG A 133 12.07 -7.11 8.58
C ARG A 133 11.12 -6.31 9.48
N VAL A 134 10.86 -5.05 9.14
CA VAL A 134 9.87 -4.23 9.87
C VAL A 134 8.49 -4.87 9.85
N LEU A 135 8.04 -5.36 8.69
CA LEU A 135 6.74 -6.04 8.57
C LEU A 135 6.69 -7.31 9.43
N LYS A 136 7.73 -8.15 9.42
CA LYS A 136 7.83 -9.35 10.24
C LYS A 136 7.84 -9.05 11.74
N GLU A 137 8.68 -8.12 12.16
CA GLU A 137 8.80 -7.72 13.57
C GLU A 137 7.49 -7.12 14.11
N GLY A 138 6.75 -6.42 13.26
CA GLY A 138 5.41 -5.91 13.59
C GLY A 138 4.27 -6.93 13.45
N GLY A 139 4.57 -8.19 13.08
CA GLY A 139 3.60 -9.28 13.00
C GLY A 139 2.70 -9.26 11.77
N TYR A 140 3.14 -8.68 10.65
CA TYR A 140 2.38 -8.71 9.41
C TYR A 140 2.26 -10.14 8.85
N ASP A 141 1.02 -10.59 8.65
CA ASP A 141 0.66 -11.91 8.09
C ASP A 141 -0.23 -11.81 6.84
N GLY A 142 -0.42 -10.60 6.32
CA GLY A 142 -1.32 -10.31 5.21
C GLY A 142 -0.73 -10.62 3.82
N PRO A 143 -1.55 -10.51 2.76
CA PRO A 143 -1.11 -10.76 1.40
C PRO A 143 -0.12 -9.71 0.89
N LEU A 144 0.91 -10.18 0.20
CA LEU A 144 1.86 -9.36 -0.55
C LEU A 144 1.58 -9.54 -2.05
N SER A 145 1.41 -8.44 -2.77
CA SER A 145 1.11 -8.43 -4.21
C SER A 145 2.21 -7.71 -4.99
N VAL A 146 2.51 -8.20 -6.19
CA VAL A 146 3.44 -7.53 -7.10
C VAL A 146 2.66 -6.50 -7.93
N GLU A 147 2.96 -5.22 -7.74
CA GLU A 147 2.39 -4.14 -8.54
C GLU A 147 3.47 -3.50 -9.41
N ALA A 148 3.60 -3.98 -10.63
CA ALA A 148 4.66 -3.56 -11.54
C ALA A 148 4.16 -3.41 -12.98
N SER A 149 4.90 -2.62 -13.75
CA SER A 149 4.84 -2.60 -15.21
C SER A 149 5.90 -3.55 -15.79
N GLY A 150 5.73 -3.98 -17.05
CA GLY A 150 6.76 -4.77 -17.72
C GLY A 150 6.77 -6.26 -17.37
N PHE A 151 5.62 -6.84 -17.01
CA PHE A 151 5.49 -8.29 -16.92
C PHE A 151 5.80 -8.96 -18.26
N ASN A 152 6.70 -9.93 -18.23
CA ASN A 152 6.99 -10.77 -19.38
C ASN A 152 5.98 -11.93 -19.48
N ALA A 153 5.47 -12.20 -20.68
CA ALA A 153 4.55 -13.31 -20.96
C ALA A 153 5.26 -14.69 -21.02
N GLU A 154 6.59 -14.73 -20.86
CA GLU A 154 7.37 -15.96 -20.78
C GLU A 154 6.83 -16.89 -19.68
N VAL A 155 6.60 -18.14 -20.06
CA VAL A 155 6.20 -19.19 -19.12
C VAL A 155 7.26 -19.31 -18.03
N GLY A 156 6.83 -19.18 -16.77
CA GLY A 156 7.71 -19.27 -15.61
C GLY A 156 8.23 -17.92 -15.08
N PHE A 157 7.95 -16.79 -15.76
CA PHE A 157 8.34 -15.47 -15.25
C PHE A 157 7.78 -15.20 -13.86
N ALA A 158 6.48 -15.43 -13.65
CA ALA A 158 5.85 -15.27 -12.34
C ALA A 158 6.47 -16.17 -11.25
N ARG A 159 6.94 -17.38 -11.61
CA ARG A 159 7.63 -18.28 -10.68
C ARG A 159 8.97 -17.68 -10.25
N LYS A 160 9.77 -17.17 -11.20
CA LYS A 160 11.06 -16.51 -10.93
C LYS A 160 10.88 -15.34 -9.95
N VAL A 161 9.88 -14.48 -10.18
CA VAL A 161 9.56 -13.35 -9.28
C VAL A 161 9.15 -13.83 -7.89
N LEU A 162 8.29 -14.87 -7.80
CA LEU A 162 7.87 -15.45 -6.52
C LEU A 162 9.05 -16.04 -5.74
N ASP A 163 9.93 -16.79 -6.40
CA ASP A 163 11.08 -17.42 -5.76
C ASP A 163 12.08 -16.37 -5.27
N TYR A 164 12.28 -15.29 -6.03
CA TYR A 164 13.07 -14.13 -5.59
C TYR A 164 12.48 -13.49 -4.33
N LEU A 165 11.18 -13.17 -4.32
CA LEU A 165 10.52 -12.57 -3.16
C LEU A 165 10.53 -13.48 -1.92
N ARG A 166 10.39 -14.80 -2.10
CA ARG A 166 10.51 -15.77 -1.00
C ARG A 166 11.90 -15.75 -0.38
N LYS A 167 12.94 -15.76 -1.22
CA LYS A 167 14.32 -15.65 -0.77
C LYS A 167 14.57 -14.35 0.01
N GLU A 168 14.13 -13.21 -0.54
CA GLU A 168 14.31 -11.92 0.13
C GLU A 168 13.50 -11.83 1.43
N TRP A 169 12.28 -12.40 1.46
CA TRP A 169 11.49 -12.53 2.68
C TRP A 169 12.20 -13.41 3.70
N GLU A 170 12.66 -14.61 3.37
CA GLU A 170 13.36 -15.51 4.29
C GLU A 170 14.63 -14.89 4.88
N GLN A 171 15.35 -14.10 4.09
CA GLN A 171 16.61 -13.46 4.49
C GLN A 171 16.44 -12.13 5.25
N ALA A 172 15.21 -11.62 5.35
CA ALA A 172 14.88 -10.39 6.09
C ALA A 172 14.77 -10.62 7.60
#